data_AF-A0A1I1R449-F1
#
_entry.id   AF-A0A1I1R449-F1
#
_cell.length_a   1.000
_cell.length_b   1.000
_cell.length_c   1.000
_cell.angle_alpha   90.00
_cell.angle_beta   90.00
_cell.angle_gamma   90.00
#
_symmetry.space_group_name_H-M   'P 1'
#
loop_
_entity.id
_entity.type
_entity.pdbx_description
1 polymer ?
#
loop_
_entity_poly.entity_id
_entity_poly.type
_entity_poly.pdbx_seq_one_letter_code
_entity_poly.pdbx_strand_id
1 'polypeptide(L)'
;MSKARTDDVEAVAAANTALYDALEHGDLQALSDCWLGEEKAGVSVVHPGWPVLNGRAEVLRSYATIMANHEYIQFFLTDVEISVLGDTALVTCTENILTGGPAQPDGSAGPLVGGVVVATNIFRRAEDRSWKVWAHHASPVLADGEDAPAEAQLDDVDGIDGIDGMGGLGGIDETGDVEDIADIADVADIADIADAEDVEDVDGTDDGEQGDGRPPGAP
;
A
#
# COMPACT_ATOMS: atom_id res chain seq x y z
N MET A 1 -19.34 -18.71 -1.08
CA MET A 1 -18.76 -17.47 -1.65
C MET A 1 -19.61 -17.07 -2.85
N SER A 2 -20.03 -15.81 -2.98
CA SER A 2 -20.78 -15.32 -4.15
C SER A 2 -19.83 -15.05 -5.32
N LYS A 3 -20.30 -15.15 -6.57
CA LYS A 3 -19.50 -14.89 -7.77
C LYS A 3 -18.82 -13.52 -7.76
N ALA A 4 -19.56 -12.47 -7.40
CA ALA A 4 -19.01 -11.11 -7.32
C ALA A 4 -17.82 -10.98 -6.36
N ARG A 5 -17.84 -11.73 -5.24
CA ARG A 5 -16.72 -11.75 -4.29
C ARG A 5 -15.50 -12.48 -4.87
N THR A 6 -15.70 -13.53 -5.64
CA THR A 6 -14.62 -14.21 -6.37
C THR A 6 -14.00 -13.29 -7.41
N ASP A 7 -14.83 -12.59 -8.20
CA ASP A 7 -14.36 -11.64 -9.22
C ASP A 7 -13.55 -10.48 -8.57
N ASP A 8 -13.98 -9.96 -7.41
CA ASP A 8 -13.23 -8.94 -6.67
C ASP A 8 -11.88 -9.46 -6.14
N VAL A 9 -11.83 -10.69 -5.60
CA VAL A 9 -10.57 -11.30 -5.12
C VAL A 9 -9.56 -11.47 -6.26
N GLU A 10 -10.01 -11.95 -7.42
CA GLU A 10 -9.16 -12.08 -8.61
C GLU A 10 -8.65 -10.72 -9.10
N ALA A 11 -9.51 -9.70 -9.10
CA ALA A 11 -9.12 -8.35 -9.50
C ALA A 11 -8.11 -7.71 -8.52
N VAL A 12 -8.25 -7.95 -7.22
CA VAL A 12 -7.27 -7.53 -6.20
C VAL A 12 -5.95 -8.27 -6.37
N ALA A 13 -5.99 -9.58 -6.62
CA ALA A 13 -4.79 -10.37 -6.89
C ALA A 13 -4.02 -9.81 -8.09
N ALA A 14 -4.72 -9.50 -9.19
CA ALA A 14 -4.14 -8.89 -10.37
C ALA A 14 -3.53 -7.51 -10.09
N ALA A 15 -4.21 -6.67 -9.29
CA ALA A 15 -3.67 -5.37 -8.88
C ALA A 15 -2.43 -5.50 -8.00
N ASN A 16 -2.39 -6.50 -7.12
CA ASN A 16 -1.21 -6.81 -6.32
C ASN A 16 -0.04 -7.25 -7.20
N THR A 17 -0.25 -8.18 -8.13
CA THR A 17 0.77 -8.59 -9.11
C THR A 17 1.28 -7.39 -9.93
N ALA A 18 0.39 -6.53 -10.41
CA ALA A 18 0.78 -5.34 -11.19
C ALA A 18 1.69 -4.38 -10.42
N LEU A 19 1.50 -4.24 -9.10
CA LEU A 19 2.39 -3.43 -8.26
C LEU A 19 3.82 -3.98 -8.27
N TYR A 20 3.98 -5.28 -8.05
CA TYR A 20 5.32 -5.91 -8.02
C TYR A 20 5.93 -5.98 -9.41
N ASP A 21 5.14 -6.27 -10.45
CA ASP A 21 5.62 -6.25 -11.84
C ASP A 21 6.17 -4.87 -12.21
N ALA A 22 5.47 -3.78 -11.84
CA ALA A 22 5.96 -2.43 -12.09
C ALA A 22 7.29 -2.14 -11.37
N LEU A 23 7.49 -2.72 -10.17
CA LEU A 23 8.76 -2.63 -9.43
C LEU A 23 9.89 -3.39 -10.12
N GLU A 24 9.65 -4.65 -10.51
CA GLU A 24 10.66 -5.49 -11.18
C GLU A 24 11.14 -4.90 -12.51
N HIS A 25 10.23 -4.25 -13.24
CA HIS A 25 10.56 -3.63 -14.53
C HIS A 25 11.09 -2.19 -14.39
N GLY A 26 11.12 -1.62 -13.17
CA GLY A 26 11.49 -0.22 -12.96
C GLY A 26 10.56 0.78 -13.67
N ASP A 27 9.29 0.39 -13.91
CA ASP A 27 8.31 1.23 -14.61
C ASP A 27 7.58 2.14 -13.62
N LEU A 28 8.14 3.33 -13.42
CA LEU A 28 7.57 4.32 -12.50
C LEU A 28 6.17 4.80 -12.94
N GLN A 29 5.85 4.76 -14.24
CA GLN A 29 4.54 5.16 -14.74
C GLN A 29 3.50 4.09 -14.39
N ALA A 30 3.78 2.81 -14.71
CA ALA A 30 2.91 1.71 -14.32
C ALA A 30 2.74 1.62 -12.80
N LEU A 31 3.82 1.84 -12.05
CA LEU A 31 3.78 1.92 -10.60
C LEU A 31 2.85 3.03 -10.14
N SER A 32 3.03 4.25 -10.65
CA SER A 32 2.15 5.39 -10.36
C SER A 32 0.68 5.02 -10.59
N ASP A 33 0.36 4.38 -11.71
CA ASP A 33 -1.00 4.00 -12.05
C ASP A 33 -1.59 2.93 -11.10
N CYS A 34 -0.77 2.20 -10.35
CA CYS A 34 -1.24 1.28 -9.30
C CYS A 34 -1.70 2.00 -8.02
N TRP A 35 -1.18 3.19 -7.73
CA TRP A 35 -1.49 3.92 -6.50
C TRP A 35 -2.78 4.74 -6.61
N LEU A 36 -3.51 4.87 -5.49
CA LEU A 36 -4.72 5.69 -5.40
C LEU A 36 -4.39 7.18 -5.70
N GLY A 37 -5.30 7.86 -6.41
CA GLY A 37 -5.18 9.28 -6.78
C GLY A 37 -5.20 10.22 -5.57
N GLU A 38 -4.73 11.46 -5.77
CA GLU A 38 -4.60 12.47 -4.70
C GLU A 38 -5.97 12.95 -4.18
N GLU A 39 -7.02 12.84 -4.99
CA GLU A 39 -8.34 13.38 -4.73
C GLU A 39 -9.18 12.61 -3.70
N LYS A 40 -8.81 11.37 -3.35
CA LYS A 40 -9.69 10.46 -2.57
C LYS A 40 -9.26 10.23 -1.12
N ALA A 41 -7.96 10.12 -0.87
CA ALA A 41 -7.38 9.95 0.47
C ALA A 41 -5.85 10.06 0.37
N GLY A 42 -5.19 10.45 1.47
CA GLY A 42 -3.74 10.32 1.56
C GLY A 42 -3.33 8.85 1.44
N VAL A 43 -2.32 8.58 0.60
CA VAL A 43 -1.65 7.28 0.51
C VAL A 43 -0.44 7.25 1.44
N SER A 44 -0.03 6.06 1.88
CA SER A 44 1.14 5.90 2.74
C SER A 44 1.97 4.67 2.39
N VAL A 45 3.28 4.75 2.58
CA VAL A 45 4.18 3.61 2.43
C VAL A 45 5.14 3.50 3.60
N VAL A 46 5.41 2.27 4.03
CA VAL A 46 6.52 1.91 4.91
C VAL A 46 7.36 0.86 4.18
N HIS A 47 8.56 1.24 3.78
CA HIS A 47 9.55 0.30 3.25
C HIS A 47 10.26 -0.42 4.40
N PRO A 48 10.86 -1.61 4.18
CA PRO A 48 11.58 -2.33 5.23
C PRO A 48 12.64 -1.44 5.91
N GLY A 49 12.44 -1.14 7.19
CA GLY A 49 13.35 -0.33 8.01
C GLY A 49 13.24 1.20 7.82
N TRP A 50 12.30 1.69 7.02
CA TRP A 50 12.10 3.12 6.78
C TRP A 50 11.00 3.69 7.68
N PRO A 51 10.99 5.02 7.95
CA PRO A 51 9.84 5.68 8.57
C PRO A 51 8.63 5.69 7.62
N VAL A 52 7.46 6.02 8.17
CA VAL A 52 6.24 6.22 7.37
C VAL A 52 6.41 7.41 6.43
N LEU A 53 6.10 7.21 5.15
CA LEU A 53 6.02 8.26 4.14
C LEU A 53 4.57 8.48 3.75
N ASN A 54 4.14 9.75 3.66
CA ASN A 54 2.74 10.10 3.46
C ASN A 54 2.56 11.00 2.24
N GLY A 55 1.49 10.72 1.48
CA GLY A 55 1.16 11.45 0.28
C GLY A 55 1.86 10.90 -0.96
N ARG A 56 1.16 11.02 -2.10
CA ARG A 56 1.55 10.36 -3.35
C ARG A 56 2.93 10.79 -3.84
N ALA A 57 3.26 12.07 -3.72
CA ALA A 57 4.57 12.58 -4.12
C ALA A 57 5.74 11.95 -3.34
N GLU A 58 5.59 11.76 -2.02
CA GLU A 58 6.63 11.13 -1.19
C GLU A 58 6.74 9.63 -1.48
N VAL A 59 5.59 8.96 -1.59
CA VAL A 59 5.51 7.55 -1.96
C VAL A 59 6.22 7.30 -3.29
N LEU A 60 5.84 7.99 -4.37
CA LEU A 60 6.44 7.76 -5.69
C LEU A 60 7.93 8.15 -5.75
N ARG A 61 8.33 9.19 -5.01
CA ARG A 61 9.75 9.56 -4.90
C ARG A 61 10.57 8.46 -4.22
N SER A 62 10.02 7.82 -3.20
CA SER A 62 10.71 6.72 -2.51
C SER A 62 10.93 5.53 -3.42
N TYR A 63 9.91 5.14 -4.21
CA TYR A 63 10.06 4.07 -5.20
C TYR A 63 11.03 4.43 -6.33
N ALA A 64 11.00 5.67 -6.83
CA ALA A 64 11.99 6.12 -7.81
C ALA A 64 13.42 6.02 -7.25
N THR A 65 13.60 6.27 -5.96
CA THR A 65 14.90 6.12 -5.28
C THR A 65 15.30 4.65 -5.19
N ILE A 66 14.38 3.75 -4.84
CA ILE A 66 14.64 2.30 -4.80
C ILE A 66 15.02 1.81 -6.21
N MET A 67 14.21 2.10 -7.22
CA MET A 67 14.45 1.69 -8.61
C MET A 67 15.78 2.22 -9.16
N ALA A 68 16.20 3.44 -8.76
CA ALA A 68 17.48 4.00 -9.20
C ALA A 68 18.71 3.34 -8.54
N ASN A 69 18.54 2.71 -7.37
CA ASN A 69 19.63 2.10 -6.62
C ASN A 69 19.77 0.59 -6.84
N HIS A 70 18.79 -0.04 -7.49
CA HIS A 70 18.81 -1.47 -7.78
C HIS A 70 18.82 -1.71 -9.28
N GLU A 71 19.93 -2.28 -9.78
CA GLU A 71 20.06 -2.66 -11.19
C GLU A 71 19.15 -3.85 -11.55
N TYR A 72 18.85 -4.70 -10.56
CA TYR A 72 17.95 -5.83 -10.66
C TYR A 72 17.26 -6.07 -9.33
N ILE A 73 15.94 -6.25 -9.37
CA ILE A 73 15.11 -6.64 -8.23
C ILE A 73 14.02 -7.60 -8.71
N GLN A 74 13.78 -8.67 -7.96
CA GLN A 74 12.67 -9.60 -8.18
C GLN A 74 12.01 -10.01 -6.87
N PHE A 75 10.71 -10.26 -6.95
CA PHE A 75 9.83 -10.61 -5.85
C PHE A 75 9.20 -11.97 -6.13
N PHE A 76 9.50 -12.95 -5.28
CA PHE A 76 8.76 -14.22 -5.26
C PHE A 76 7.76 -14.16 -4.11
N LEU A 77 6.52 -13.81 -4.45
CA LEU A 77 5.44 -13.70 -3.47
C LEU A 77 4.98 -15.10 -3.04
N THR A 78 5.01 -15.36 -1.73
CA THR A 78 4.42 -16.55 -1.12
C THR A 78 3.40 -16.15 -0.06
N ASP A 79 2.61 -17.11 0.41
CA ASP A 79 1.65 -16.90 1.51
C ASP A 79 0.69 -15.74 1.25
N VAL A 80 0.28 -15.58 -0.03
CA VAL A 80 -0.63 -14.52 -0.46
C VAL A 80 -2.03 -14.83 0.05
N GLU A 81 -2.52 -14.00 0.96
CA GLU A 81 -3.87 -14.06 1.51
C GLU A 81 -4.61 -12.78 1.18
N ILE A 82 -5.86 -12.90 0.71
CA ILE A 82 -6.68 -11.77 0.23
C ILE A 82 -8.01 -11.76 0.96
N SER A 83 -8.33 -10.63 1.58
CA SER A 83 -9.62 -10.36 2.21
C SER A 83 -10.26 -9.12 1.60
N VAL A 84 -11.51 -9.24 1.14
CA VAL A 84 -12.26 -8.13 0.53
C VAL A 84 -13.46 -7.78 1.39
N LEU A 85 -13.61 -6.49 1.72
CA LEU A 85 -14.74 -5.92 2.44
C LEU A 85 -15.22 -4.63 1.74
N GLY A 86 -16.32 -4.74 0.99
CA GLY A 86 -16.91 -3.62 0.26
C GLY A 86 -15.98 -3.08 -0.81
N ASP A 87 -15.56 -1.82 -0.67
CA ASP A 87 -14.61 -1.12 -1.55
C ASP A 87 -13.15 -1.15 -1.02
N THR A 88 -12.87 -2.00 -0.04
CA THR A 88 -11.52 -2.17 0.54
C THR A 88 -11.08 -3.61 0.42
N ALA A 89 -9.80 -3.83 0.14
CA ALA A 89 -9.19 -5.14 0.25
C ALA A 89 -7.87 -5.07 1.05
N LEU A 90 -7.58 -6.13 1.77
CA LEU A 90 -6.34 -6.38 2.49
C LEU A 90 -5.65 -7.56 1.81
N VAL A 91 -4.40 -7.39 1.41
CA VAL A 91 -3.53 -8.46 0.94
C VAL A 91 -2.36 -8.57 1.89
N THR A 92 -2.08 -9.77 2.39
CA THR A 92 -0.82 -10.06 3.07
C THR A 92 -0.02 -11.04 2.26
N CYS A 93 1.31 -10.90 2.27
CA CYS A 93 2.19 -11.85 1.60
C CYS A 93 3.60 -11.82 2.20
N THR A 94 4.35 -12.88 1.93
CA THR A 94 5.80 -12.94 2.10
C THR A 94 6.45 -12.54 0.78
N GLU A 95 7.28 -11.51 0.82
CA GLU A 95 8.11 -11.03 -0.26
C GLU A 95 9.50 -11.66 -0.13
N ASN A 96 9.76 -12.70 -0.93
CA ASN A 96 11.11 -13.24 -1.04
C ASN A 96 11.83 -12.45 -2.13
N ILE A 97 12.67 -11.51 -1.72
CA ILE A 97 13.29 -10.51 -2.59
C ILE A 97 14.68 -10.99 -3.00
N LEU A 98 14.97 -10.97 -4.30
CA LEU A 98 16.31 -11.09 -4.84
C LEU A 98 16.74 -9.75 -5.44
N THR A 99 17.88 -9.22 -5.00
CA THR A 99 18.47 -7.99 -5.56
C THR A 99 19.83 -8.28 -6.16
N GLY A 100 20.13 -7.64 -7.29
CA GLY A 100 21.46 -7.68 -7.90
C GLY A 100 22.37 -6.61 -7.33
N GLY A 101 23.56 -7.01 -6.89
CA GLY A 101 24.66 -6.08 -6.61
C GLY A 101 25.18 -5.42 -7.90
N PRO A 102 26.03 -4.39 -7.77
CA PRO A 102 26.56 -3.65 -8.92
C PRO A 102 27.28 -4.59 -9.89
N ALA A 103 27.08 -4.35 -11.19
CA ALA A 103 27.79 -5.07 -12.24
C ALA A 103 29.31 -5.09 -12.01
N GLN A 104 29.92 -6.21 -12.34
CA GLN A 104 31.36 -6.39 -12.23
C GLN A 104 32.08 -5.62 -13.34
N PRO A 105 33.38 -5.30 -13.16
CA PRO A 105 34.16 -4.57 -14.18
C PRO A 105 34.26 -5.26 -15.54
N ASP A 106 33.98 -6.57 -15.61
CA ASP A 106 33.95 -7.37 -16.83
C ASP A 106 32.58 -7.37 -17.53
N GLY A 107 31.60 -6.63 -17.00
CA GLY A 107 30.24 -6.53 -17.52
C GLY A 107 29.33 -7.69 -17.12
N SER A 108 29.79 -8.62 -16.26
CA SER A 108 28.93 -9.64 -15.67
C SER A 108 28.07 -9.07 -14.54
N ALA A 109 26.91 -9.70 -14.29
CA ALA A 109 26.02 -9.28 -13.21
C ALA A 109 26.71 -9.41 -11.84
N GLY A 110 26.40 -8.47 -10.93
CA GLY A 110 26.89 -8.51 -9.56
C GLY A 110 26.29 -9.68 -8.76
N PRO A 111 26.81 -9.93 -7.53
CA PRO A 111 26.29 -10.98 -6.66
C PRO A 111 24.82 -10.73 -6.31
N LEU A 112 24.02 -11.80 -6.28
CA LEU A 112 22.62 -11.72 -5.84
C LEU A 112 22.54 -11.77 -4.31
N VAL A 113 21.76 -10.87 -3.73
CA VAL A 113 21.46 -10.84 -2.30
C VAL A 113 19.97 -11.11 -2.09
N GLY A 114 19.68 -12.12 -1.28
CA GLY A 114 18.31 -12.49 -0.90
C GLY A 114 17.87 -11.85 0.40
N GLY A 115 16.59 -11.51 0.50
CA GLY A 115 15.95 -11.04 1.72
C GLY A 115 14.53 -11.58 1.86
N VAL A 116 14.07 -11.73 3.10
CA VAL A 116 12.68 -12.12 3.41
C VAL A 116 12.00 -10.95 4.09
N VAL A 117 10.92 -10.50 3.47
CA VAL A 117 10.07 -9.40 3.93
C VAL A 117 8.64 -9.91 4.01
N VAL A 118 7.85 -9.37 4.93
CA VAL A 118 6.39 -9.56 4.94
C VAL A 118 5.73 -8.23 4.69
N ALA A 119 4.63 -8.26 3.93
CA ALA A 119 3.92 -7.05 3.55
C ALA A 119 2.43 -7.15 3.80
N THR A 120 1.85 -5.99 4.13
CA THR A 120 0.41 -5.73 4.16
C THR A 120 0.10 -4.63 3.15
N ASN A 121 -0.65 -4.99 2.11
CA ASN A 121 -1.10 -4.10 1.05
C ASN A 121 -2.59 -3.84 1.21
N ILE A 122 -2.98 -2.58 1.38
CA ILE A 122 -4.37 -2.17 1.47
C ILE A 122 -4.75 -1.56 0.12
N PHE A 123 -5.79 -2.10 -0.50
CA PHE A 123 -6.34 -1.61 -1.75
C PHE A 123 -7.70 -0.95 -1.53
N ARG A 124 -7.97 0.09 -2.32
CA ARG A 124 -9.27 0.74 -2.44
C ARG A 124 -9.78 0.66 -3.87
N ARG A 125 -11.08 0.40 -4.02
CA ARG A 125 -11.75 0.42 -5.32
C ARG A 125 -11.97 1.87 -5.75
N ALA A 126 -11.43 2.24 -6.90
CA ALA A 126 -11.61 3.55 -7.51
C ALA A 126 -12.96 3.66 -8.24
N GLU A 127 -13.28 4.86 -8.75
CA GLU A 127 -14.55 5.13 -9.46
C GLU A 127 -14.68 4.31 -10.75
N ASP A 128 -13.56 4.09 -11.43
CA ASP A 128 -13.46 3.28 -12.64
C ASP A 128 -13.49 1.76 -12.35
N ARG A 129 -13.80 1.38 -11.09
CA ARG A 129 -13.85 0.00 -10.57
C ARG A 129 -12.49 -0.70 -10.48
N SER A 130 -11.38 -0.01 -10.78
CA SER A 130 -10.05 -0.58 -10.58
C SER A 130 -9.65 -0.61 -9.11
N TRP A 131 -8.84 -1.59 -8.71
CA TRP A 131 -8.25 -1.66 -7.38
C TRP A 131 -6.92 -0.91 -7.37
N LYS A 132 -6.77 0.04 -6.46
CA LYS A 132 -5.57 0.87 -6.32
C LYS A 132 -4.97 0.73 -4.93
N VAL A 133 -3.65 0.77 -4.83
CA VAL A 133 -2.93 0.75 -3.56
C VAL A 133 -3.25 2.02 -2.78
N TRP A 134 -3.77 1.85 -1.58
CA TRP A 134 -3.98 2.92 -0.61
C TRP A 134 -2.82 2.98 0.38
N ALA A 135 -2.37 1.82 0.86
CA ALA A 135 -1.19 1.72 1.72
C ALA A 135 -0.40 0.44 1.43
N HIS A 136 0.92 0.52 1.58
CA HIS A 136 1.83 -0.61 1.59
C HIS A 136 2.72 -0.52 2.82
N HIS A 137 2.76 -1.57 3.63
CA HIS A 137 3.69 -1.69 4.75
C HIS A 137 4.46 -2.98 4.60
N ALA A 138 5.76 -2.87 4.44
CA ALA A 138 6.69 -3.99 4.39
C ALA A 138 7.69 -3.92 5.55
N SER A 139 7.97 -5.07 6.16
CA SER A 139 8.91 -5.21 7.28
C SER A 139 9.80 -6.44 7.12
N PRO A 140 11.07 -6.38 7.53
CA PRO A 140 11.96 -7.54 7.46
C PRO A 140 11.51 -8.64 8.43
N VAL A 141 11.62 -9.90 8.01
CA VAL A 141 11.52 -11.04 8.93
C VAL A 141 12.89 -11.22 9.59
N LEU A 142 12.98 -10.88 10.87
CA LEU A 142 14.19 -11.13 11.66
C LEU A 142 14.13 -12.57 12.17
N ALA A 143 15.03 -13.42 11.71
CA ALA A 143 15.25 -14.72 12.33
C ALA A 143 16.09 -14.54 13.59
N ASP A 144 15.61 -15.04 14.72
CA ASP A 144 16.44 -15.18 15.92
C ASP A 144 17.57 -16.17 15.59
N GLY A 145 18.81 -15.73 15.77
CA GLY A 145 20.00 -16.37 15.19
C GLY A 145 20.33 -17.77 15.71
N GLU A 146 19.69 -18.82 15.17
CA GLU A 146 20.17 -20.20 15.30
C GLU A 146 20.76 -20.78 13.99
N ASP A 147 20.69 -20.04 12.87
CA ASP A 147 21.27 -20.44 11.57
C ASP A 147 22.26 -19.41 10.98
N ALA A 148 22.83 -18.53 11.82
CA ALA A 148 23.98 -17.72 11.39
C ALA A 148 25.24 -18.61 11.34
N PRO A 149 25.97 -18.71 10.21
CA PRO A 149 27.28 -19.33 10.24
C PRO A 149 28.12 -18.57 11.26
N ALA A 150 28.69 -19.30 12.22
CA ALA A 150 29.64 -18.73 13.15
C ALA A 150 30.74 -17.99 12.36
N GLU A 151 31.27 -16.94 12.99
CA GLU A 151 32.52 -16.26 12.64
C GLU A 151 32.39 -14.95 11.83
N ALA A 152 31.99 -13.89 12.56
CA ALA A 152 32.70 -12.62 12.52
C ALA A 152 32.84 -12.12 13.97
N GLN A 153 33.92 -12.55 14.63
CA GLN A 153 34.40 -11.92 15.86
C GLN A 153 34.76 -10.47 15.53
N LEU A 154 33.98 -9.53 16.05
CA LEU A 154 34.41 -8.15 16.22
C LEU A 154 35.24 -8.08 17.50
N ASP A 155 36.50 -8.46 17.40
CA ASP A 155 37.49 -8.13 18.41
C ASP A 155 37.97 -6.68 18.16
N ASP A 156 38.02 -5.90 19.24
CA ASP A 156 38.61 -4.56 19.40
C ASP A 156 37.85 -3.33 18.83
N VAL A 157 37.03 -2.73 19.71
CA VAL A 157 36.88 -1.25 19.78
C VAL A 157 37.04 -0.77 21.22
N ASP A 158 38.23 -0.95 21.78
CA ASP A 158 38.72 -0.13 22.89
C ASP A 158 39.22 1.20 22.31
N GLY A 159 38.37 2.23 22.32
CA GLY A 159 38.81 3.59 21.98
C GLY A 159 37.72 4.53 21.47
N ILE A 160 36.71 4.85 22.28
CA ILE A 160 35.89 6.05 22.09
C ILE A 160 35.78 6.82 23.43
N ASP A 161 36.91 7.27 23.95
CA ASP A 161 36.94 8.40 24.89
C ASP A 161 36.95 9.69 24.05
N GLY A 162 35.78 10.32 23.86
CA GLY A 162 35.75 11.58 23.11
C GLY A 162 34.41 12.16 22.64
N ILE A 163 33.28 11.90 23.33
CA ILE A 163 32.02 12.62 23.04
C ILE A 163 31.46 13.36 24.26
N ASP A 164 32.34 14.08 24.97
CA ASP A 164 31.94 15.19 25.85
C ASP A 164 31.81 16.47 24.99
N GLY A 165 30.67 16.67 24.33
CA GLY A 165 30.55 17.84 23.45
C GLY A 165 29.23 18.15 22.74
N MET A 166 28.17 17.35 22.88
CA MET A 166 26.84 17.75 22.40
C MET A 166 25.85 17.74 23.56
N GLY A 167 25.77 18.87 24.25
CA GLY A 167 24.62 19.19 25.08
C GLY A 167 23.40 19.43 24.20
N GLY A 168 22.32 18.71 24.50
CA GLY A 168 20.96 19.10 24.12
C GLY A 168 20.21 18.08 23.28
N LEU A 169 19.77 16.98 23.89
CA LEU A 169 18.43 16.38 23.71
C LEU A 169 18.11 15.56 24.98
N GLY A 170 17.90 16.27 26.10
CA GLY A 170 17.20 15.70 27.24
C GLY A 170 15.70 15.84 26.99
N GLY A 171 14.96 14.73 27.02
CA GLY A 171 13.51 14.80 26.87
C GLY A 171 12.76 13.52 26.49
N ILE A 172 13.26 12.32 26.81
CA ILE A 172 12.42 11.09 26.83
C ILE A 172 12.67 10.29 28.11
N ASP A 173 12.51 10.93 29.26
CA ASP A 173 12.20 10.23 30.50
C ASP A 173 10.78 10.66 30.89
N GLU A 174 9.81 9.85 30.50
CA GLU A 174 8.45 9.73 31.07
C GLU A 174 7.62 8.84 30.12
N THR A 175 7.83 7.52 30.18
CA THR A 175 6.71 6.61 29.91
C THR A 175 5.81 6.66 31.13
N GLY A 176 5.06 7.77 31.26
CA GLY A 176 4.00 7.91 32.25
C GLY A 176 2.86 6.97 31.87
N ASP A 177 2.50 6.09 32.80
CA ASP A 177 1.20 5.45 33.00
C ASP A 177 0.24 5.50 31.79
N VAL A 178 0.26 4.45 30.97
CA VAL A 178 -0.88 4.11 30.09
C VAL A 178 -1.98 3.43 30.92
N GLU A 179 -2.52 4.14 31.91
CA GLU A 179 -3.86 3.85 32.46
C GLU A 179 -4.84 4.81 31.79
N ASP A 180 -5.31 4.45 30.59
CA ASP A 180 -6.59 4.89 29.98
C ASP A 180 -6.67 4.47 28.49
N ILE A 181 -6.63 3.15 28.20
CA ILE A 181 -7.23 2.60 26.96
C ILE A 181 -8.61 2.02 27.29
N ALA A 182 -9.39 2.77 28.05
CA ALA A 182 -10.78 2.46 28.36
C ALA A 182 -11.67 3.57 27.83
N ASP A 183 -11.73 3.71 26.49
CA ASP A 183 -12.83 4.39 25.78
C ASP A 183 -12.75 4.20 24.25
N ILE A 184 -12.47 2.97 23.79
CA ILE A 184 -13.08 2.51 22.51
C ILE A 184 -14.46 1.99 22.89
N ALA A 185 -15.36 2.91 23.22
CA ALA A 185 -16.77 2.60 23.42
C ALA A 185 -17.40 2.26 22.07
N ASP A 186 -18.05 1.10 22.04
CA ASP A 186 -19.07 0.64 21.09
C ASP A 186 -18.76 0.69 19.59
N VAL A 187 -18.18 -0.41 19.09
CA VAL A 187 -18.32 -0.85 17.68
C VAL A 187 -19.68 -1.57 17.47
N ALA A 188 -20.69 -1.27 18.28
CA ALA A 188 -22.00 -1.91 18.23
C ALA A 188 -22.97 -1.28 17.20
N ASP A 189 -22.67 -0.10 16.65
CA ASP A 189 -23.58 0.63 15.74
C ASP A 189 -23.15 0.63 14.26
N ILE A 190 -22.48 -0.43 13.78
CA ILE A 190 -22.25 -0.64 12.33
C ILE A 190 -23.32 -1.57 11.71
N ALA A 191 -24.31 -2.02 12.49
CA ALA A 191 -25.32 -2.96 12.03
C ALA A 191 -26.47 -2.35 11.18
N ASP A 192 -26.54 -1.03 10.97
CA ASP A 192 -27.69 -0.38 10.30
C ASP A 192 -27.41 0.21 8.89
N ILE A 193 -26.39 -0.28 8.16
CA ILE A 193 -26.22 0.04 6.72
C ILE A 193 -26.72 -1.12 5.85
N ALA A 194 -27.91 -1.64 6.18
CA ALA A 194 -28.63 -2.61 5.37
C ALA A 194 -30.13 -2.35 5.46
N ASP A 195 -30.59 -1.25 4.84
CA ASP A 195 -31.88 -1.18 4.15
C ASP A 195 -31.94 0.13 3.37
N ALA A 196 -31.54 0.04 2.09
CA ALA A 196 -31.92 1.01 1.08
C ALA A 196 -32.72 0.24 0.01
N GLU A 197 -33.88 -0.28 0.41
CA GLU A 197 -34.99 -0.50 -0.50
C GLU A 197 -35.81 0.80 -0.57
N ASP A 198 -36.29 1.13 -1.76
CA ASP A 198 -37.12 2.29 -2.15
C ASP A 198 -36.47 3.69 -2.24
N VAL A 199 -35.85 3.96 -3.40
CA VAL A 199 -35.90 5.30 -4.02
C VAL A 199 -37.01 5.25 -5.08
N GLU A 200 -38.26 5.34 -4.63
CA GLU A 200 -39.42 5.56 -5.51
C GLU A 200 -39.49 7.04 -5.90
N ASP A 201 -39.59 7.26 -7.21
CA ASP A 201 -40.16 8.37 -7.97
C ASP A 201 -40.28 9.78 -7.34
N VAL A 202 -39.60 10.75 -7.97
CA VAL A 202 -39.95 12.17 -7.88
C VAL A 202 -40.66 12.58 -9.17
N ASP A 203 -41.96 12.25 -9.28
CA ASP A 203 -42.87 12.72 -10.33
C ASP A 203 -43.65 13.97 -9.88
N GLY A 204 -42.96 15.11 -9.80
CA GLY A 204 -43.63 16.40 -9.66
C GLY A 204 -44.25 16.86 -10.98
N THR A 205 -45.49 16.46 -11.24
CA THR A 205 -46.37 17.10 -12.23
C THR A 205 -46.87 18.45 -11.70
N ASP A 206 -46.78 19.51 -12.51
CA ASP A 206 -47.79 20.56 -12.52
C ASP A 206 -48.05 21.02 -13.96
N ASP A 207 -49.33 20.99 -14.30
CA ASP A 207 -49.92 21.09 -15.62
C ASP A 207 -50.39 22.53 -15.94
N GLY A 208 -50.45 22.84 -17.23
CA GLY A 208 -51.28 23.93 -17.81
C GLY A 208 -50.44 25.10 -18.32
N GLU A 209 -50.58 25.60 -19.55
CA GLU A 209 -51.81 25.78 -20.31
C GLU A 209 -51.55 25.86 -21.83
N GLN A 210 -52.63 25.63 -22.57
CA GLN A 210 -52.76 25.22 -23.96
C GLN A 210 -52.41 26.30 -25.00
N GLY A 211 -52.04 25.83 -26.21
CA GLY A 211 -51.98 26.63 -27.43
C GLY A 211 -52.11 25.75 -28.68
N ASP A 212 -53.35 25.45 -29.05
CA ASP A 212 -53.80 24.80 -30.29
C ASP A 212 -53.36 25.56 -31.55
N GLY A 213 -52.97 24.83 -32.60
CA GLY A 213 -52.45 25.40 -33.84
C GLY A 213 -52.20 24.37 -34.95
N ARG A 214 -53.25 23.66 -35.35
CA ARG A 214 -53.37 22.79 -36.55
C ARG A 214 -52.57 23.25 -37.80
N PRO A 215 -52.01 22.34 -38.62
CA PRO A 215 -51.32 22.70 -39.85
C PRO A 215 -52.29 22.74 -41.05
N PRO A 216 -51.95 23.49 -42.11
CA PRO A 216 -52.37 23.12 -43.46
C PRO A 216 -51.18 23.02 -44.43
N GLY A 217 -51.23 22.00 -45.27
CA GLY A 217 -50.23 21.76 -46.31
C GLY A 217 -50.47 22.57 -47.58
N ALA A 218 -49.37 22.71 -48.35
CA ALA A 218 -49.22 22.86 -49.80
C ALA A 218 -49.95 24.05 -50.48
N PRO A 219 -49.59 24.46 -51.71
CA PRO A 219 -48.85 23.74 -52.76
C PRO A 219 -47.32 23.91 -52.74
#